data_AF-A0A1B8TKZ4-F1
#
_entry.id   AF-A0A1B8TKZ4-F1
#
_cell.length_a   1.000
_cell.length_b   1.000
_cell.length_c   1.000
_cell.angle_alpha   90.00
_cell.angle_beta   90.00
_cell.angle_gamma   90.00
#
_symmetry.space_group_name_H-M   'P 1'
#
loop_
_entity.id
_entity.type
_entity.pdbx_description
1 polymer ?
#
loop_
_entity_poly.entity_id
_entity_poly.type
_entity_poly.pdbx_seq_one_letter_code
_entity_poly.pdbx_strand_id
1 'polypeptide(L)'
;MSLRISADEALKRRFIDEATAKEIKAGKNDRLANLGSTQRPAPASRSSNAGDVNAETSPQRILFNALCHRLPGRPQWEVKDLIPGRRIRADIFIPPCVIVEMDGYRFHKSLDAFKKDRKRQNLLTANGFLVFRTFAKEVFDEEERRALVEMIATTVEKGLQF
;
A
#
# COMPACT_ATOMS: atom_id res chain seq x y z
N MET A 1 -27.34 13.24 -9.87
CA MET A 1 -28.72 13.20 -9.32
C MET A 1 -28.73 12.19 -8.19
N SER A 2 -28.80 12.63 -6.92
CA SER A 2 -28.89 11.72 -5.77
C SER A 2 -30.37 11.42 -5.52
N LEU A 3 -30.80 10.19 -5.80
CA LEU A 3 -32.16 9.73 -5.51
C LEU A 3 -32.24 9.39 -4.01
N ARG A 4 -32.79 10.31 -3.21
CA ARG A 4 -33.22 10.01 -1.84
C ARG A 4 -34.58 9.33 -1.91
N ILE A 5 -34.64 8.04 -1.59
CA ILE A 5 -35.89 7.26 -1.51
C ILE A 5 -36.49 7.48 -0.11
N SER A 6 -37.79 7.74 -0.03
CA SER A 6 -38.49 7.93 1.25
C SER A 6 -38.69 6.60 2.00
N ALA A 7 -38.88 6.65 3.32
CA ALA A 7 -39.13 5.45 4.12
C ALA A 7 -40.35 4.66 3.64
N ASP A 8 -41.38 5.36 3.17
CA ASP A 8 -42.60 4.75 2.61
C ASP A 8 -42.32 4.01 1.30
N GLU A 9 -41.47 4.57 0.45
CA GLU A 9 -41.10 3.94 -0.81
C GLU A 9 -40.18 2.74 -0.59
N ALA A 10 -39.30 2.79 0.43
CA ALA A 10 -38.48 1.64 0.84
C ALA A 10 -39.32 0.49 1.41
N LEU A 11 -40.35 0.78 2.20
CA LEU A 11 -41.30 -0.22 2.73
C LEU A 11 -42.09 -0.89 1.59
N LYS A 12 -42.62 -0.09 0.66
CA LYS A 12 -43.39 -0.60 -0.48
C LYS A 12 -42.57 -1.54 -1.38
N ARG A 13 -41.27 -1.27 -1.50
CA ARG A 13 -40.30 -2.10 -2.24
C ARG A 13 -39.72 -3.26 -1.42
N ARG A 14 -40.17 -3.46 -0.18
CA ARG A 14 -39.70 -4.48 0.78
C ARG A 14 -38.19 -4.41 1.07
N PHE A 15 -37.57 -3.23 0.94
CA PHE A 15 -36.17 -3.05 1.31
C PHE A 15 -35.97 -2.92 2.83
N ILE A 16 -37.05 -2.57 3.56
CA ILE A 16 -37.10 -2.47 5.01
C ILE A 16 -38.41 -3.07 5.51
N ASP A 17 -38.44 -3.46 6.78
CA ASP A 17 -39.65 -3.95 7.44
C ASP A 17 -40.49 -2.81 8.06
N GLU A 18 -41.72 -3.15 8.46
CA GLU A 18 -42.68 -2.19 9.03
C GLU A 18 -42.20 -1.57 10.35
N ALA A 19 -41.40 -2.31 11.12
CA ALA A 19 -40.80 -1.82 12.36
C ALA A 19 -39.76 -0.73 12.06
N THR A 20 -38.83 -0.98 11.13
CA THR A 20 -37.78 -0.05 10.72
C THR A 20 -38.37 1.20 10.05
N ALA A 21 -39.44 1.07 9.25
CA ALA A 21 -40.10 2.22 8.63
C ALA A 21 -40.75 3.16 9.67
N LYS A 22 -41.36 2.60 10.73
CA LYS A 22 -41.92 3.38 11.83
C LYS A 22 -40.84 4.12 12.63
N GLU A 23 -39.69 3.49 12.86
CA GLU A 23 -38.55 4.13 13.55
C GLU A 23 -37.96 5.30 12.77
N ILE A 24 -37.79 5.14 11.45
CA ILE A 24 -37.30 6.20 10.56
C ILE A 24 -38.28 7.40 10.55
N LYS A 25 -39.60 7.13 10.56
CA LYS A 25 -40.63 8.18 10.65
C LYS A 25 -40.72 8.84 12.02
N ALA A 26 -40.45 8.10 13.09
CA ALA A 26 -40.47 8.61 14.46
C ALA A 26 -39.24 9.47 14.81
N GLY A 27 -38.34 9.74 13.86
CA GLY A 27 -37.15 10.57 14.05
C GLY A 27 -36.07 9.93 14.94
N LYS A 28 -36.28 8.69 15.41
CA LYS A 28 -35.34 7.93 16.24
C LYS A 28 -34.40 7.11 15.35
N ASN A 29 -33.62 7.80 14.53
CA ASN A 29 -32.57 7.15 13.78
C ASN A 29 -31.20 7.59 14.33
N ASP A 30 -30.74 6.89 15.38
CA ASP A 30 -29.40 7.06 15.97
C ASP A 30 -28.26 6.78 14.98
N ARG A 31 -28.58 6.31 13.76
CA ARG A 31 -27.62 6.09 12.67
C ARG A 31 -27.50 7.25 11.67
N LEU A 32 -28.19 8.38 11.88
CA LEU A 32 -28.12 9.56 10.99
C LEU A 32 -27.71 10.87 11.68
N ALA A 33 -27.37 10.86 12.97
CA ALA A 33 -27.03 12.06 13.75
C ALA A 33 -25.60 12.61 13.55
N ASN A 34 -24.82 12.11 12.58
CA ASN A 34 -23.43 12.56 12.37
C ASN A 34 -23.10 12.97 10.92
N LEU A 35 -24.09 13.44 10.16
CA LEU A 35 -23.91 13.91 8.76
C LEU A 35 -24.29 15.38 8.56
N GLY A 36 -24.12 16.22 9.59
CA GLY A 36 -24.48 17.63 9.50
C GLY A 36 -23.85 18.55 10.55
N SER A 37 -22.51 18.60 10.63
CA SER A 37 -21.83 19.74 11.26
C SER A 37 -20.57 20.12 10.48
N THR A 38 -20.69 21.20 9.72
CA THR A 38 -19.58 21.98 9.15
C THR A 38 -18.82 22.70 10.25
N GLN A 39 -17.91 21.99 10.92
CA GLN A 39 -16.68 22.54 11.49
C GLN A 39 -15.61 21.47 11.28
N ARG A 40 -14.59 21.76 10.46
CA ARG A 40 -13.44 20.85 10.30
C ARG A 40 -12.73 20.77 11.66
N PRO A 41 -12.70 19.61 12.35
CA PRO A 41 -11.70 19.42 13.38
C PRO A 41 -10.34 19.35 12.65
N ALA A 42 -9.33 20.00 13.22
CA ALA A 42 -7.94 19.81 12.80
C ALA A 42 -7.66 18.29 12.71
N PRO A 43 -6.87 17.82 11.73
CA PRO A 43 -6.61 16.40 11.61
C PRO A 43 -6.05 15.91 12.93
N ALA A 44 -6.83 15.09 13.64
CA ALA A 44 -6.36 14.32 14.77
C ALA A 44 -5.10 13.62 14.26
N SER A 45 -3.96 13.97 14.86
CA SER A 45 -2.70 13.31 14.58
C SER A 45 -3.00 11.82 14.74
N ARG A 46 -2.92 11.07 13.63
CA ARG A 46 -2.82 9.63 13.74
C ARG A 46 -1.60 9.44 14.63
N SER A 47 -1.83 9.03 15.88
CA SER A 47 -0.76 8.62 16.77
C SER A 47 0.02 7.57 16.00
N SER A 48 1.14 8.00 15.43
CA SER A 48 2.12 7.14 14.84
C SER A 48 2.70 6.38 16.03
N ASN A 49 2.06 5.28 16.39
CA ASN A 49 2.75 4.18 17.06
C ASN A 49 3.68 3.48 16.04
N ALA A 50 4.34 4.26 15.20
CA ALA A 50 5.69 4.00 14.76
C ALA A 50 6.52 4.45 15.96
N GLY A 51 6.82 3.52 16.88
CA GLY A 51 8.03 3.71 17.65
C GLY A 51 9.13 4.01 16.63
N ASP A 52 9.80 5.14 16.81
CA ASP A 52 10.79 5.71 15.89
C ASP A 52 11.69 4.61 15.31
N VAL A 53 11.28 4.02 14.19
CA VAL A 53 12.23 3.44 13.26
C VAL A 53 12.92 4.66 12.70
N ASN A 54 14.02 5.05 13.36
CA ASN A 54 14.95 6.04 12.85
C ASN A 54 15.08 5.78 11.34
N ALA A 55 14.93 6.81 10.50
CA ALA A 55 14.93 6.61 9.05
C ALA A 55 16.18 5.81 8.59
N GLU A 56 17.28 5.96 9.35
CA GLU A 56 18.53 5.22 9.21
C GLU A 56 18.49 3.75 9.61
N THR A 57 17.57 3.33 10.48
CA THR A 57 17.38 1.92 10.91
C THR A 57 16.16 1.27 10.29
N SER A 58 15.48 1.95 9.35
CA SER A 58 14.38 1.34 8.61
C SER A 58 14.88 0.12 7.82
N PRO A 59 14.08 -0.96 7.71
CA PRO A 59 14.49 -2.15 6.98
C PRO A 59 14.80 -1.83 5.51
N GLN A 60 14.07 -0.92 4.88
CA GLN A 60 14.37 -0.45 3.52
C GLN A 60 15.78 0.17 3.43
N ARG A 61 16.17 1.00 4.40
CA ARG A 61 17.51 1.61 4.46
C ARG A 61 18.60 0.58 4.69
N ILE A 62 18.38 -0.37 5.60
CA ILE A 62 19.32 -1.47 5.87
C ILE A 62 19.55 -2.28 4.59
N LEU A 63 18.49 -2.66 3.89
CA LEU A 63 18.58 -3.41 2.64
C LEU A 63 19.28 -2.60 1.54
N PHE A 64 18.91 -1.32 1.38
CA PHE A 64 19.55 -0.44 0.40
C PHE A 64 21.05 -0.32 0.65
N ASN A 65 21.47 -0.10 1.89
CA ASN A 65 22.88 -0.02 2.25
C ASN A 65 23.60 -1.33 1.91
N ALA A 66 23.02 -2.48 2.27
CA ALA A 66 23.60 -3.79 1.94
C ALA A 66 23.74 -4.00 0.42
N LEU A 67 22.72 -3.62 -0.36
CA LEU A 67 22.76 -3.67 -1.83
C LEU A 67 23.82 -2.72 -2.40
N CYS A 68 23.98 -1.52 -1.85
CA CYS A 68 25.02 -0.58 -2.28
C CYS A 68 26.43 -1.10 -2.01
N HIS A 69 26.65 -1.83 -0.92
CA HIS A 69 27.93 -2.49 -0.65
C HIS A 69 28.19 -3.63 -1.66
N ARG A 70 27.16 -4.43 -1.99
CA ARG A 70 27.30 -5.58 -2.91
C ARG A 70 27.34 -5.19 -4.39
N LEU A 71 26.67 -4.10 -4.76
CA LEU A 71 26.57 -3.58 -6.13
C LEU A 71 26.90 -2.07 -6.15
N PRO A 72 28.17 -1.67 -5.98
CA PRO A 72 28.55 -0.26 -5.88
C PRO A 72 28.04 0.58 -7.05
N GLY A 73 27.37 1.70 -6.75
CA GLY A 73 26.90 2.67 -7.73
C GLY A 73 25.67 2.28 -8.55
N ARG A 74 25.06 1.10 -8.32
CA ARG A 74 23.88 0.65 -9.09
C ARG A 74 22.54 0.92 -8.40
N PRO A 75 22.31 0.57 -7.12
CA PRO A 75 21.03 0.79 -6.47
C PRO A 75 20.69 2.29 -6.37
N GLN A 76 19.43 2.61 -6.63
CA GLN A 76 18.87 3.95 -6.60
C GLN A 76 17.70 3.99 -5.62
N TRP A 77 17.66 5.03 -4.79
CA TRP A 77 16.69 5.20 -3.71
C TRP A 77 15.40 5.86 -4.21
N GLU A 78 14.24 5.28 -3.89
CA GLU A 78 12.91 5.88 -4.09
C GLU A 78 12.66 6.48 -5.50
N VAL A 79 13.03 5.73 -6.54
CA VAL A 79 12.92 6.20 -7.93
C VAL A 79 11.46 6.32 -8.36
N LYS A 80 11.12 7.47 -8.95
CA LYS A 80 9.79 7.79 -9.49
C LYS A 80 9.79 7.72 -11.01
N ASP A 81 8.59 7.65 -11.57
CA ASP A 81 8.34 7.80 -13.01
C ASP A 81 9.08 6.77 -13.88
N LEU A 82 9.37 5.57 -13.31
CA LEU A 82 9.92 4.42 -14.03
C LEU A 82 9.04 3.95 -15.20
N ILE A 83 7.75 4.27 -15.16
CA ILE A 83 6.81 4.05 -16.24
C ILE A 83 6.22 5.40 -16.67
N PRO A 84 6.45 5.85 -17.92
CA PRO A 84 5.90 7.10 -18.43
C PRO A 84 4.39 7.21 -18.21
N GLY A 85 3.94 8.34 -17.67
CA GLY A 85 2.52 8.61 -17.41
C GLY A 85 1.92 7.87 -16.20
N ARG A 86 2.74 7.16 -15.40
CA ARG A 86 2.29 6.50 -14.16
C ARG A 86 3.06 7.01 -12.96
N ARG A 87 2.33 7.46 -11.94
CA ARG A 87 2.88 7.87 -10.65
C ARG A 87 3.18 6.63 -9.80
N ILE A 88 4.26 5.92 -10.13
CA ILE A 88 4.76 4.79 -9.34
C ILE A 88 6.14 5.18 -8.79
N ARG A 89 6.36 4.88 -7.51
CA ARG A 89 7.63 5.06 -6.82
C ARG A 89 8.11 3.71 -6.34
N ALA A 90 9.20 3.21 -6.91
CA ALA A 90 9.88 2.00 -6.45
C ALA A 90 10.71 2.33 -5.21
N ASP A 91 10.69 1.49 -4.17
CA ASP A 91 11.48 1.73 -2.96
C ASP A 91 12.99 1.69 -3.26
N ILE A 92 13.44 0.68 -4.01
CA ILE A 92 14.80 0.57 -4.53
C ILE A 92 14.73 0.12 -5.99
N PHE A 93 15.45 0.82 -6.87
CA PHE A 93 15.61 0.44 -8.26
C PHE A 93 17.08 0.13 -8.57
N ILE A 94 17.34 -0.97 -9.26
CA ILE A 94 18.66 -1.39 -9.72
C ILE A 94 18.60 -1.53 -11.24
N PRO A 95 19.24 -0.62 -11.99
CA PRO A 95 19.22 -0.67 -13.45
C PRO A 95 19.78 -2.00 -13.99
N PRO A 96 19.23 -2.49 -15.12
CA PRO A 96 18.25 -1.80 -15.96
C PRO A 96 16.78 -2.03 -15.58
N CYS A 97 16.46 -3.08 -14.82
CA CYS A 97 15.06 -3.55 -14.71
C CYS A 97 14.68 -4.14 -13.35
N VAL A 98 15.58 -4.18 -12.36
CA VAL A 98 15.28 -4.82 -11.07
C VAL A 98 14.71 -3.78 -10.11
N ILE A 99 13.56 -4.10 -9.50
CA ILE A 99 12.93 -3.30 -8.46
C ILE A 99 12.86 -4.16 -7.20
N VAL A 100 13.15 -3.56 -6.05
CA VAL A 100 12.98 -4.19 -4.74
C VAL A 100 11.99 -3.34 -3.93
N GLU A 101 10.91 -3.96 -3.46
CA GLU A 101 9.84 -3.31 -2.69
C GLU A 101 9.76 -3.92 -1.28
N MET A 102 9.60 -3.07 -0.27
CA MET A 102 9.46 -3.48 1.13
C MET A 102 7.97 -3.57 1.50
N ASP A 103 7.42 -4.78 1.49
CA ASP A 103 6.04 -5.04 1.87
C ASP A 103 5.89 -5.24 3.38
N GLY A 104 5.42 -4.22 4.07
CA GLY A 104 5.01 -4.38 5.46
C GLY A 104 3.63 -5.02 5.57
N TYR A 105 3.54 -6.25 6.06
CA TYR A 105 2.28 -6.98 6.33
C TYR A 105 1.23 -6.14 7.09
N ARG A 106 1.67 -5.29 8.02
CA ARG A 106 0.81 -4.39 8.82
C ARG A 106 0.06 -3.34 7.98
N PHE A 107 0.50 -3.07 6.75
CA PHE A 107 -0.08 -2.06 5.85
C PHE A 107 -1.06 -2.65 4.83
N HIS A 108 -1.12 -3.98 4.65
CA HIS A 108 -2.04 -4.66 3.72
C HIS A 108 -3.31 -5.20 4.38
N LYS A 109 -3.84 -4.52 5.41
CA LYS A 109 -5.01 -5.01 6.17
C LYS A 109 -6.34 -5.02 5.40
N SER A 110 -6.40 -4.50 4.17
CA SER A 110 -7.63 -4.50 3.35
C SER A 110 -7.45 -5.26 2.04
N LEU A 111 -8.52 -5.95 1.62
CA LEU A 111 -8.60 -6.63 0.33
C LEU A 111 -8.33 -5.68 -0.85
N ASP A 112 -8.74 -4.41 -0.73
CA ASP A 112 -8.49 -3.39 -1.76
C ASP A 112 -6.99 -3.05 -1.89
N ALA A 113 -6.28 -2.90 -0.76
CA ALA A 113 -4.84 -2.67 -0.76
C ALA A 113 -4.10 -3.85 -1.40
N PHE A 114 -4.49 -5.08 -1.07
CA PHE A 114 -3.95 -6.29 -1.70
C PHE A 114 -4.19 -6.30 -3.22
N LYS A 115 -5.42 -6.02 -3.68
CA LYS A 115 -5.74 -5.97 -5.12
C LYS A 115 -4.95 -4.89 -5.87
N LYS A 116 -4.81 -3.70 -5.28
CA LYS A 116 -3.99 -2.61 -5.85
C LYS A 116 -2.53 -3.01 -5.96
N ASP A 117 -2.01 -3.66 -4.93
CA ASP A 117 -0.65 -4.15 -4.91
C ASP A 117 -0.37 -5.18 -6.03
N ARG A 118 -1.26 -6.16 -6.22
CA ARG A 118 -1.16 -7.13 -7.33
C ARG A 118 -1.23 -6.44 -8.71
N LYS A 119 -2.13 -5.47 -8.88
CA LYS A 119 -2.22 -4.70 -10.14
C LYS A 119 -0.94 -3.90 -10.41
N ARG A 120 -0.34 -3.31 -9.37
CA ARG A 120 0.92 -2.58 -9.47
C ARG A 120 2.06 -3.50 -9.90
N GLN A 121 2.18 -4.67 -9.28
CA GLN A 121 3.21 -5.64 -9.65
C GLN A 121 3.05 -6.09 -11.10
N ASN A 122 1.84 -6.48 -11.52
CA ASN A 122 1.59 -6.89 -12.89
C ASN A 122 1.94 -5.78 -13.90
N LEU A 123 1.65 -4.52 -13.56
CA LEU A 123 2.00 -3.38 -14.40
C LEU A 123 3.53 -3.21 -14.52
N LEU A 124 4.28 -3.33 -13.42
CA LEU A 124 5.74 -3.29 -13.44
C LEU A 124 6.31 -4.44 -14.30
N THR A 125 5.84 -5.67 -14.08
CA THR A 125 6.25 -6.83 -14.87
C THR A 125 5.93 -6.69 -16.35
N ALA A 126 4.75 -6.17 -16.70
CA ALA A 126 4.38 -5.91 -18.09
C ALA A 126 5.25 -4.84 -18.78
N ASN A 127 5.97 -4.01 -18.01
CA ASN A 127 6.93 -3.03 -18.51
C ASN A 127 8.38 -3.52 -18.40
N GLY A 128 8.60 -4.83 -18.26
CA GLY A 128 9.93 -5.43 -18.24
C GLY A 128 10.68 -5.34 -16.91
N PHE A 129 10.02 -4.89 -15.83
CA PHE A 129 10.65 -4.86 -14.51
C PHE A 129 10.52 -6.21 -13.79
N LEU A 130 11.63 -6.69 -13.22
CA LEU A 130 11.62 -7.78 -12.26
C LEU A 130 11.47 -7.22 -10.84
N VAL A 131 10.40 -7.61 -10.15
CA VAL A 131 10.08 -7.08 -8.81
C VAL A 131 10.36 -8.13 -7.74
N PHE A 132 11.32 -7.84 -6.87
CA PHE A 132 11.53 -8.55 -5.61
C PHE A 132 10.70 -7.89 -4.52
N ARG A 133 9.88 -8.68 -3.83
CA ARG A 133 9.13 -8.21 -2.65
C ARG A 133 9.70 -8.91 -1.43
N THR A 134 10.06 -8.11 -0.43
CA THR A 134 10.60 -8.58 0.85
C THR A 134 9.77 -7.98 1.98
N PHE A 135 9.95 -8.50 3.20
CA PHE A 135 9.28 -8.01 4.39
C PHE A 135 10.31 -7.67 5.48
N ALA A 136 9.92 -6.79 6.41
CA ALA A 136 10.84 -6.24 7.40
C ALA A 136 11.63 -7.30 8.20
N LYS A 137 10.98 -8.41 8.58
CA LYS A 137 11.63 -9.48 9.35
C LYS A 137 12.78 -10.15 8.57
N GLU A 138 12.62 -10.38 7.27
CA GLU A 138 13.65 -10.95 6.39
C GLU A 138 14.90 -10.07 6.35
N VAL A 139 14.73 -8.76 6.42
CA VAL A 139 15.85 -7.81 6.36
C VAL A 139 16.51 -7.60 7.73
N PHE A 140 15.75 -7.72 8.82
CA PHE A 140 16.31 -7.63 10.17
C PHE A 140 17.14 -8.87 10.52
N ASP A 141 16.77 -10.03 10.00
CA ASP A 141 17.59 -11.24 10.10
C ASP A 141 18.82 -11.11 9.19
N GLU A 142 20.02 -11.35 9.73
CA GLU A 142 21.26 -11.16 8.99
C GLU A 142 21.49 -12.22 7.91
N GLU A 143 21.14 -13.47 8.20
CA GLU A 143 21.34 -14.58 7.27
C GLU A 143 20.35 -14.49 6.11
N GLU A 144 19.06 -14.25 6.42
CA GLU A 144 18.03 -14.06 5.40
C GLU A 144 18.33 -12.82 4.54
N ARG A 145 18.74 -11.69 5.16
CA ARG A 145 19.14 -10.48 4.42
C ARG A 145 20.31 -10.77 3.48
N ARG A 146 21.35 -11.49 3.94
CA ARG A 146 22.52 -11.81 3.11
C ARG A 146 22.11 -12.68 1.93
N ALA A 147 21.28 -13.70 2.15
CA ALA A 147 20.76 -14.55 1.09
C ALA A 147 19.94 -13.75 0.06
N LEU A 148 19.07 -12.85 0.52
CA LEU A 148 18.28 -11.97 -0.33
C LEU A 148 19.17 -11.04 -1.19
N VAL A 149 20.17 -10.41 -0.58
CA VAL A 149 21.12 -9.52 -1.28
C VAL A 149 21.87 -10.28 -2.37
N GLU A 150 22.39 -11.49 -2.08
CA GLU A 150 23.07 -12.30 -3.08
C GLU A 150 22.15 -12.79 -4.20
N MET A 151 20.90 -13.14 -3.87
CA MET A 151 19.89 -13.50 -4.87
C MET A 151 19.62 -12.35 -5.84
N ILE A 152 19.43 -11.14 -5.31
CA ILE A 152 19.21 -9.93 -6.11
C ILE A 152 20.46 -9.63 -6.95
N ALA A 153 21.65 -9.65 -6.35
CA ALA A 153 22.90 -9.36 -7.04
C ALA A 153 23.19 -10.33 -8.18
N THR A 154 23.05 -11.63 -7.92
CA THR A 154 23.19 -12.67 -8.94
C THR A 154 22.20 -12.47 -10.08
N THR A 155 20.96 -12.06 -9.78
CA THR A 155 19.94 -11.80 -10.79
C THR A 155 20.29 -10.59 -11.66
N VAL A 156 20.80 -9.53 -11.03
CA VAL A 156 21.27 -8.32 -11.71
C VAL A 156 22.49 -8.61 -12.61
N GLU A 157 23.40 -9.47 -12.15
CA GLU A 157 24.62 -9.87 -12.89
C GLU A 157 24.32 -10.81 -14.05
N LYS A 158 23.34 -11.70 -13.92
CA LYS A 158 22.89 -12.60 -15.01
C LYS A 158 22.35 -11.85 -16.22
N GLY A 159 21.96 -10.58 -16.07
CA GLY A 159 21.50 -9.74 -17.17
C GLY A 159 20.29 -10.33 -17.86
N LEU A 160 19.11 -10.20 -17.24
CA LEU A 160 17.87 -10.72 -17.82
C LEU A 160 17.57 -10.04 -19.16
N GLN A 161 17.47 -10.85 -20.20
CA GLN A 161 16.91 -10.45 -21.50
C GLN A 161 15.41 -10.77 -21.44
N PHE A 162 14.58 -9.74 -21.32
CA PHE A 162 13.13 -9.84 -21.41
C PHE A 162 12.66 -9.55 -22.84
#